data_AF-A0A8T7C1F3-F1
#
_entry.id   AF-A0A8T7C1F3-F1
#
_cell.length_a   1.000
_cell.length_b   1.000
_cell.length_c   1.000
_cell.angle_alpha   90.00
_cell.angle_beta   90.00
_cell.angle_gamma   90.00
#
_symmetry.space_group_name_H-M   'P 1'
#
loop_
_entity.id
_entity.type
_entity.pdbx_description
1 polymer ?
#
loop_
_entity_poly.entity_id
_entity_poly.type
_entity_poly.pdbx_seq_one_letter_code
_entity_poly.pdbx_strand_id
1 'polypeptide(L)' 'STQGPALSVHTGIEVLRQDASEFRVQVTNIYQITDDGWKMILHHASPVQSVKPPSRLESKVH' A
#
# COMPACT_ATOMS: atom_id res chain seq x y z
N SER A 1 -1.84 -34.79 -5.42
CA SER A 1 -1.48 -33.53 -4.76
C SER A 1 -1.98 -32.41 -5.64
N THR A 2 -3.14 -31.83 -5.34
CA THR A 2 -3.64 -30.68 -6.10
C THR A 2 -3.12 -29.43 -5.42
N GLN A 3 -2.05 -28.85 -5.96
CA GLN A 3 -1.69 -27.48 -5.61
C GLN A 3 -2.93 -26.61 -5.88
N GLY A 4 -3.26 -25.73 -4.93
CA GLY A 4 -4.31 -24.74 -5.11
C GLY A 4 -4.01 -23.79 -6.28
N PRO A 5 -4.94 -22.90 -6.63
CA PRO A 5 -4.73 -21.96 -7.72
C PRO A 5 -3.49 -21.10 -7.45
N ALA A 6 -2.71 -20.80 -8.49
CA ALA A 6 -1.51 -19.97 -8.35
C ALA A 6 -1.90 -18.55 -7.94
N LEU A 7 -1.20 -18.02 -6.93
CA LEU A 7 -1.40 -16.68 -6.39
C LEU A 7 -0.15 -15.83 -6.61
N SER A 8 -0.36 -14.54 -6.86
CA SER A 8 0.68 -13.51 -6.88
C SER A 8 0.32 -12.41 -5.90
N VAL A 9 1.30 -11.95 -5.12
CA VAL A 9 1.14 -10.89 -4.13
C VAL A 9 2.01 -9.71 -4.52
N HIS A 10 1.41 -8.52 -4.57
CA HIS A 10 2.11 -7.27 -4.83
C HIS A 10 1.84 -6.29 -3.70
N THR A 11 2.88 -5.66 -3.17
CA THR A 11 2.78 -4.60 -2.16
C THR A 11 3.38 -3.31 -2.68
N GLY A 12 2.80 -2.18 -2.31
CA GLY A 12 3.25 -0.88 -2.83
C GLY A 12 2.65 0.30 -2.07
N ILE A 13 2.99 1.50 -2.53
CA ILE A 13 2.32 2.73 -2.14
C ILE A 13 1.52 3.22 -3.33
N GLU A 14 0.22 3.44 -3.13
CA GLU A 14 -0.64 4.10 -4.10
C GLU A 14 -0.92 5.54 -3.66
N VAL A 15 -1.07 6.41 -4.65
CA VAL A 15 -1.37 7.83 -4.46
C VAL A 15 -2.78 8.08 -4.97
N LEU A 16 -3.70 8.31 -4.05
CA LEU A 16 -5.09 8.64 -4.34
C LEU A 16 -5.23 10.15 -4.42
N ARG A 17 -5.91 10.65 -5.45
CA ARG A 17 -6.21 12.07 -5.62
C ARG A 17 -7.72 12.29 -5.57
N GLN A 18 -8.14 13.17 -4.68
CA GLN A 18 -9.54 13.60 -4.59
C GLN A 18 -9.56 15.12 -4.43
N ASP A 19 -10.14 15.80 -5.41
CA ASP A 19 -10.09 17.26 -5.55
C ASP A 19 -8.65 17.78 -5.50
N ALA A 20 -8.35 18.68 -4.55
CA ALA A 20 -7.01 19.22 -4.32
C ALA A 20 -6.19 18.40 -3.29
N SER A 21 -6.72 17.28 -2.78
CA SER A 21 -6.07 16.47 -1.75
C SER A 21 -5.38 15.24 -2.34
N GLU A 22 -4.19 14.95 -1.84
CA GLU A 22 -3.43 13.73 -2.16
C GLU A 22 -3.30 12.86 -0.91
N PHE A 23 -3.70 11.59 -1.00
CA PHE A 23 -3.58 10.61 0.08
C PHE A 23 -2.68 9.47 -0.36
N ARG A 24 -1.74 9.08 0.51
CA ARG A 24 -0.89 7.92 0.29
C ARG A 24 -1.41 6.75 1.10
N VAL A 25 -1.61 5.62 0.42
CA VAL A 25 -2.01 4.38 1.05
C VAL A 25 -0.96 3.31 0.79
N GLN A 26 -0.65 2.51 1.80
CA GLN A 26 0.08 1.26 1.60
C GLN A 26 -0.91 0.21 1.14
N VAL A 27 -0.59 -0.49 0.06
CA VAL A 27 -1.45 -1.48 -0.56
C VAL A 27 -0.85 -2.87 -0.54
N THR A 28 -1.72 -3.86 -0.42
CA THR A 28 -1.46 -5.28 -0.69
C THR A 28 -2.51 -5.77 -1.68
N ASN A 29 -2.06 -6.16 -2.87
CA ASN A 29 -2.88 -6.71 -3.94
C ASN A 29 -2.60 -8.20 -4.08
N ILE A 30 -3.66 -9.02 -4.12
CA ILE A 30 -3.56 -10.46 -4.41
C ILE A 30 -4.23 -10.74 -5.74
N TYR A 31 -3.52 -11.45 -6.60
CA TYR A 31 -4.00 -11.90 -7.89
C TYR A 31 -4.06 -13.42 -7.94
N GLN A 32 -5.09 -13.95 -8.59
CA GLN A 32 -5.27 -15.36 -8.87
C GLN A 32 -5.32 -15.58 -10.37
N ILE A 33 -4.66 -16.63 -10.87
CA ILE A 33 -4.79 -17.06 -12.26
C ILE A 33 -6.15 -17.74 -12.46
N THR A 34 -6.90 -17.32 -13.48
CA THR A 34 -8.13 -17.97 -13.96
C THR A 34 -7.98 -18.36 -15.44
N ASP A 35 -8.97 -19.06 -16.00
CA ASP A 35 -8.99 -19.39 -17.44
C ASP A 35 -9.01 -18.14 -18.33
N ASP A 36 -9.50 -17.01 -17.79
CA ASP A 36 -9.52 -15.69 -18.44
C ASP A 36 -8.31 -14.81 -18.07
N GLY A 37 -7.26 -15.40 -17.50
CA GLY A 37 -6.02 -14.74 -17.10
C GLY A 37 -6.00 -14.26 -15.64
N TRP A 38 -5.04 -13.38 -15.31
CA TRP A 38 -4.88 -12.89 -13.94
C TRP A 38 -6.02 -11.96 -13.53
N LYS A 39 -6.65 -12.25 -12.39
CA LYS A 39 -7.68 -11.41 -11.78
C LYS A 39 -7.25 -11.01 -10.38
N MET A 40 -7.46 -9.75 -10.02
CA MET A 40 -7.26 -9.29 -8.64
C MET A 40 -8.42 -9.81 -7.78
N ILE A 41 -8.10 -10.50 -6.69
CA ILE A 41 -9.08 -11.09 -5.76
C ILE A 41 -9.08 -10.39 -4.38
N LEU A 42 -8.03 -9.63 -4.08
CA LEU A 42 -7.95 -8.78 -2.89
C LEU A 42 -7.23 -7.47 -3.25
N HIS A 43 -7.82 -6.36 -2.83
CA HIS A 43 -7.17 -5.07 -2.71
C HIS A 43 -7.36 -4.61 -1.27
N HIS A 44 -6.27 -4.54 -0.51
CA HIS A 44 -6.27 -3.98 0.83
C HIS A 44 -5.39 -2.73 0.85
N ALA A 45 -5.96 -1.60 1.26
CA ALA A 45 -5.29 -0.32 1.32
C ALA A 45 -5.46 0.29 2.71
N SER A 46 -4.37 0.79 3.30
CA SER A 46 -4.39 1.49 4.59
C SER A 46 -3.64 2.82 4.51
N PRO A 47 -4.08 3.87 5.23
CA PRO A 47 -3.39 5.15 5.23
C PRO A 47 -1.93 5.01 5.69
N VAL A 48 -1.01 5.64 4.96
CA VAL A 48 0.37 5.80 5.44
C VAL A 48 0.35 6.87 6.53
N GLN A 49 0.60 6.50 7.79
CA GLN A 49 0.76 7.48 8.86
C GLN A 49 1.96 8.38 8.53
N SER A 50 1.73 9.68 8.37
CA SER A 50 2.80 10.66 8.27
C SER A 50 3.52 10.74 9.62
N VAL A 51 4.67 10.07 9.73
CA VAL A 51 5.58 10.26 10.86
C VAL A 51 6.08 11.70 10.77
N LYS A 52 5.54 12.60 11.60
CA LYS A 52 6.08 13.95 11.75
C LYS A 52 7.56 13.77 12.14
N PRO A 53 8.54 14.27 11.37
CA PRO A 53 9.93 14.18 11.77
C PRO A 53 10.04 14.77 13.18
N PRO A 54 10.82 14.17 14.10
CA PRO A 54 11.04 14.78 15.40
C PRO A 54 11.53 16.22 15.16
N SER A 55 10.78 17.20 15.67
CA SER A 55 11.22 18.60 15.62
C SER A 55 12.60 18.66 16.24
N ARG A 56 13.60 19.10 15.47
CA ARG A 56 14.96 19.32 15.96
C ARG A 56 14.86 20.11 17.26
N LEU A 57 15.23 19.49 18.38
CA LEU A 57 15.32 20.17 19.66
C LEU A 57 16.37 21.26 19.47
N GLU A 58 15.96 22.52 19.40
CA GLU A 58 16.90 23.63 19.44
C GLU A 58 17.55 23.62 20.81
N SER A 59 18.74 23.04 20.90
CA SER A 59 19.60 23.20 22.06
C SER A 59 20.02 24.67 22.13
N LYS A 60 19.30 25.45 22.94
CA LYS A 60 19.80 26.71 23.49
C LYS A 60 21.05 26.38 24.31
N VAL A 61 22.22 26.54 23.70
CA VAL A 61 23.49 26.64 24.42
C VAL A 61 23.51 28.04 25.06
N HIS A 62 23.48 28.09 26.39
CA HIS A 62 23.93 29.23 27.18
C HIS A 62 25.36 28.97 27.64
#